data_AF-A0A1F8TZM8-F1
#
_entry.id   AF-A0A1F8TZM8-F1
#
_cell.length_a   1.000
_cell.length_b   1.000
_cell.length_c   1.000
_cell.angle_alpha   90.00
_cell.angle_beta   90.00
_cell.angle_gamma   90.00
#
_symmetry.space_group_name_H-M   'P 1'
#
loop_
_entity.id
_entity.type
_entity.pdbx_description
1 polymer ?
#
loop_
_entity_poly.entity_id
_entity_poly.type
_entity_poly.pdbx_seq_one_letter_code
_entity_poly.pdbx_strand_id
1 'polypeptide(L)'
;MSYEVISLSIMAILIIIIVILLIIKLSGRLVSFEDYWKRATWLGLLGQLDRSILIAEKTLQLKGISEKQNAMCLLLIGDMLYRKLEYLEAIRYFDQGLQTALQYDIFYTEVYKDIIQCYLITDNKNKAIELYNNLLARQDFDKNFKKLEKIKL
;
A
#
# COMPACT_ATOMS: atom_id res chain seq x y z
N MET A 1 3.60 -26.64 34.35
CA MET A 1 3.47 -27.10 32.95
C MET A 1 2.04 -27.03 32.41
N SER A 2 0.99 -27.31 33.19
CA SER A 2 -0.40 -27.24 32.72
C SER A 2 -0.92 -25.83 32.42
N TYR A 3 -0.63 -24.85 33.28
CA TYR A 3 -1.16 -23.49 33.15
C TYR A 3 -0.63 -22.71 31.94
N GLU A 4 0.65 -22.87 31.60
CA GLU A 4 1.25 -22.21 30.44
C GLU A 4 0.67 -22.72 29.13
N VAL A 5 0.45 -24.04 29.02
CA VAL A 5 -0.17 -24.66 27.84
C VAL A 5 -1.63 -24.23 27.67
N ILE A 6 -2.39 -24.14 28.78
CA ILE A 6 -3.77 -23.64 28.77
C ILE A 6 -3.81 -22.15 28.38
N SER A 7 -2.90 -21.34 28.91
CA SER A 7 -2.80 -19.92 28.57
C SER A 7 -2.48 -19.70 27.08
N LEU A 8 -1.53 -20.47 26.54
CA LEU A 8 -1.14 -20.39 25.12
C LEU A 8 -2.31 -20.75 24.19
N SER A 9 -3.06 -21.79 24.55
CA SER A 9 -4.21 -22.24 23.76
C SER A 9 -5.38 -21.24 23.80
N ILE A 10 -5.65 -20.62 24.96
CA ILE A 10 -6.63 -19.53 25.06
C ILE A 10 -6.20 -18.33 24.18
N MET A 11 -4.94 -17.92 24.24
CA MET A 11 -4.40 -16.84 23.42
C MET A 11 -4.52 -17.13 21.92
N ALA A 12 -4.20 -18.35 21.49
CA ALA A 12 -4.35 -18.76 20.10
C ALA A 12 -5.82 -18.70 19.63
N ILE A 13 -6.76 -19.16 20.46
CA ILE A 13 -8.20 -19.09 20.16
C ILE A 13 -8.66 -17.63 20.04
N LEU A 14 -8.21 -16.74 20.94
CA LEU A 14 -8.53 -15.31 20.86
C LEU A 14 -8.02 -14.67 19.57
N ILE A 15 -6.79 -14.99 19.15
CA ILE A 15 -6.23 -14.51 17.88
C ILE A 15 -7.08 -15.00 16.70
N ILE A 16 -7.47 -16.28 16.69
CA ILE A 16 -8.33 -16.85 15.64
C ILE A 16 -9.69 -16.14 15.60
N ILE A 17 -10.33 -15.91 16.75
CA ILE A 17 -11.62 -15.20 16.84
C ILE A 17 -11.48 -13.77 16.29
N ILE A 18 -10.41 -13.06 16.66
CA ILE A 18 -10.14 -11.71 16.15
C ILE A 18 -9.98 -11.73 14.62
N VAL A 19 -9.24 -12.69 14.08
CA VAL A 19 -9.07 -12.87 12.63
C VAL A 19 -10.42 -13.16 11.94
N ILE A 20 -11.27 -14.02 12.52
CA ILE A 20 -12.60 -14.32 11.98
C ILE A 20 -13.49 -13.07 11.98
N LEU A 21 -13.51 -12.30 13.07
CA LEU A 21 -14.29 -11.05 13.16
C LEU A 21 -13.81 -10.02 12.14
N LEU A 22 -12.50 -9.92 11.90
CA LEU A 22 -11.93 -9.08 10.84
C LEU A 22 -12.39 -9.53 9.45
N ILE A 23 -12.42 -10.84 9.18
CA ILE A 23 -12.90 -11.41 7.91
C ILE A 23 -14.39 -11.11 7.69
N ILE A 24 -15.23 -11.29 8.71
CA ILE A 24 -16.68 -11.00 8.62
C ILE A 24 -16.91 -9.50 8.37
N LYS A 25 -16.15 -8.62 9.01
CA LYS A 25 -16.23 -7.18 8.75
C LYS A 25 -15.82 -6.83 7.32
N LEU A 26 -14.82 -7.53 6.78
CA LEU A 26 -14.33 -7.35 5.40
C LEU A 26 -15.31 -7.85 4.33
N SER A 27 -16.22 -8.76 4.68
CA SER A 27 -17.21 -9.34 3.75
C SER A 27 -18.48 -8.52 3.61
N GLY A 28 -18.59 -7.39 4.33
CA GLY A 28 -19.67 -6.41 4.17
C GLY A 28 -19.78 -5.87 2.73
N ARG A 29 -20.94 -5.27 2.42
CA ARG A 29 -21.15 -4.61 1.13
C ARG A 29 -20.15 -3.47 0.96
N LEU A 30 -19.53 -3.40 -0.21
CA LEU A 30 -18.62 -2.33 -0.57
C LEU A 30 -19.46 -1.16 -1.08
N VAL A 31 -19.68 -0.15 -0.23
CA VAL A 31 -20.57 0.98 -0.53
C VAL A 31 -19.78 2.28 -0.67
N SER A 32 -18.70 2.44 0.11
CA SER A 32 -17.87 3.64 0.12
C SER A 32 -16.44 3.34 -0.33
N PHE A 33 -15.73 4.38 -0.80
CA PHE A 33 -14.28 4.29 -1.08
C PHE A 33 -13.51 3.62 0.06
N GLU A 34 -13.82 3.99 1.31
CA GLU A 34 -13.14 3.49 2.51
C GLU A 34 -13.30 1.96 2.65
N ASP A 35 -14.46 1.42 2.29
CA ASP A 35 -14.71 -0.03 2.34
C ASP A 35 -13.87 -0.78 1.31
N TYR A 36 -13.83 -0.25 0.08
CA TYR A 36 -13.00 -0.81 -0.99
C TYR A 36 -11.51 -0.71 -0.65
N TRP A 37 -11.05 0.45 -0.18
CA TRP A 37 -9.67 0.71 0.21
C TRP A 37 -9.20 -0.25 1.30
N LYS A 38 -9.98 -0.38 2.39
CA LYS A 38 -9.69 -1.32 3.48
C LYS A 38 -9.63 -2.75 2.96
N ARG A 39 -10.56 -3.16 2.11
CA ARG A 39 -10.57 -4.53 1.59
C ARG A 39 -9.39 -4.82 0.68
N ALA A 40 -9.06 -3.91 -0.24
CA ALA A 40 -7.91 -4.08 -1.14
C ALA A 40 -6.61 -4.17 -0.34
N THR A 41 -6.36 -3.22 0.57
CA THR A 41 -5.18 -3.23 1.44
C THR A 41 -5.06 -4.51 2.27
N TRP A 42 -6.15 -4.97 2.91
CA TRP A 42 -6.15 -6.23 3.64
C TRP A 42 -5.85 -7.45 2.76
N LEU A 43 -6.44 -7.52 1.56
CA LEU A 43 -6.14 -8.59 0.60
C LEU A 43 -4.66 -8.57 0.19
N GLY A 44 -4.09 -7.39 -0.03
CA GLY A 44 -2.67 -7.21 -0.31
C GLY A 44 -1.79 -7.70 0.84
N LEU A 45 -2.13 -7.37 2.08
CA LEU A 45 -1.41 -7.85 3.27
C LEU A 45 -1.48 -9.38 3.42
N LEU A 46 -2.60 -10.00 3.04
CA LEU A 46 -2.78 -11.46 3.01
C LEU A 46 -2.10 -12.13 1.80
N GLY A 47 -1.41 -11.39 0.95
CA GLY A 47 -0.76 -11.92 -0.26
C GLY A 47 -1.73 -12.26 -1.40
N GLN A 48 -3.02 -11.92 -1.28
CA GLN A 48 -4.00 -12.10 -2.35
C GLN A 48 -3.93 -10.93 -3.35
N LEU A 49 -2.78 -10.81 -4.02
CA LEU A 49 -2.40 -9.63 -4.82
C LEU A 49 -3.39 -9.36 -5.96
N ASP A 50 -3.77 -10.35 -6.75
CA ASP A 50 -4.72 -10.17 -7.87
C ASP A 50 -6.11 -9.72 -7.38
N ARG A 51 -6.55 -10.22 -6.22
CA ARG A 51 -7.82 -9.80 -5.62
C ARG A 51 -7.72 -8.37 -5.09
N SER A 52 -6.58 -7.99 -4.53
CA SER A 52 -6.33 -6.59 -4.12
C SER A 52 -6.42 -5.64 -5.31
N ILE A 53 -5.72 -5.97 -6.42
CA ILE A 53 -5.76 -5.20 -7.67
C ILE A 53 -7.19 -5.06 -8.17
N LEU A 54 -7.93 -6.17 -8.29
CA LEU A 54 -9.31 -6.15 -8.77
C LEU A 54 -10.23 -5.25 -7.93
N ILE A 55 -10.07 -5.23 -6.61
CA ILE A 55 -10.87 -4.35 -5.74
C ILE A 55 -10.45 -2.89 -5.92
N ALA A 56 -9.15 -2.60 -6.03
CA ALA A 56 -8.66 -1.26 -6.27
C ALA A 56 -9.12 -0.71 -7.65
N GLU A 57 -9.08 -1.52 -8.71
CA GLU A 57 -9.60 -1.16 -10.04
C GLU A 57 -11.10 -0.88 -10.02
N LYS A 58 -11.90 -1.68 -9.31
CA LYS A 58 -13.32 -1.39 -9.11
C LYS A 58 -13.55 -0.07 -8.39
N THR A 59 -12.64 0.32 -7.50
CA THR A 59 -12.70 1.61 -6.80
C THR A 59 -12.50 2.77 -7.76
N LEU A 60 -11.58 2.63 -8.73
CA LEU A 60 -11.32 3.64 -9.77
C LEU A 60 -12.56 3.88 -10.67
N GLN A 61 -13.50 2.93 -10.71
CA GLN A 61 -14.75 3.05 -11.48
C GLN A 61 -15.90 3.69 -10.69
N LEU A 62 -15.72 3.97 -9.39
CA LEU A 62 -16.76 4.60 -8.59
C LEU A 62 -16.96 6.06 -8.99
N LYS A 63 -18.22 6.49 -9.08
CA LYS A 63 -18.55 7.91 -9.29
C LYS A 63 -18.23 8.70 -8.03
N GLY A 64 -17.61 9.88 -8.21
CA GLY A 64 -17.35 10.82 -7.13
C GLY A 64 -16.10 10.54 -6.30
N ILE A 65 -15.19 9.69 -6.77
CA ILE A 65 -13.86 9.57 -6.14
C ILE A 65 -13.07 10.85 -6.34
N SER A 66 -12.36 11.30 -5.30
CA SER A 66 -11.46 12.45 -5.43
C SER A 66 -10.16 12.06 -6.14
N GLU A 67 -9.45 13.05 -6.68
CA GLU A 67 -8.13 12.83 -7.28
C GLU A 67 -7.14 12.19 -6.29
N LYS A 68 -7.18 12.61 -5.02
CA LYS A 68 -6.38 11.98 -3.95
C LYS A 68 -6.72 10.50 -3.78
N GLN A 69 -8.01 10.16 -3.78
CA GLN A 69 -8.46 8.76 -3.66
C GLN A 69 -8.06 7.94 -4.88
N ASN A 70 -8.16 8.52 -6.08
CA ASN A 70 -7.70 7.92 -7.32
C ASN A 70 -6.20 7.61 -7.26
N ALA A 71 -5.38 8.59 -6.85
CA ALA A 71 -3.94 8.42 -6.65
C ALA A 71 -3.61 7.30 -5.67
N MET A 72 -4.32 7.23 -4.53
CA MET A 72 -4.12 6.15 -3.55
C MET A 72 -4.38 4.77 -4.17
N CYS A 73 -5.47 4.61 -4.93
CA CYS A 73 -5.76 3.35 -5.62
C CYS A 73 -4.69 2.98 -6.65
N LEU A 74 -4.20 3.95 -7.43
CA LEU A 74 -3.13 3.72 -8.41
C LEU A 74 -1.84 3.27 -7.73
N LEU A 75 -1.44 3.94 -6.64
CA LEU A 75 -0.25 3.55 -5.86
C LEU A 75 -0.41 2.15 -5.25
N LEU A 76 -1.60 1.79 -4.78
CA LEU A 76 -1.87 0.44 -4.27
C LEU A 76 -1.77 -0.62 -5.36
N ILE A 77 -2.32 -0.36 -6.55
CA ILE A 77 -2.20 -1.28 -7.70
C ILE A 77 -0.73 -1.45 -8.08
N GLY A 78 0.01 -0.35 -8.18
CA GLY A 78 1.45 -0.37 -8.44
C GLY A 78 2.22 -1.21 -7.42
N ASP A 79 1.92 -1.07 -6.12
CA ASP A 79 2.54 -1.86 -5.06
C ASP A 79 2.24 -3.36 -5.20
N MET A 80 0.99 -3.73 -5.50
CA MET A 80 0.64 -5.13 -5.73
C MET A 80 1.39 -5.71 -6.94
N LEU A 81 1.49 -4.97 -8.04
CA LEU A 81 2.22 -5.39 -9.25
C LEU A 81 3.72 -5.49 -8.99
N TYR A 82 4.30 -4.55 -8.23
CA TYR A 82 5.69 -4.61 -7.80
C TYR A 82 5.96 -5.89 -7.01
N ARG A 83 5.10 -6.23 -6.06
CA ARG A 83 5.17 -7.47 -5.27
C ARG A 83 4.96 -8.75 -6.10
N LYS A 84 4.30 -8.64 -7.25
CA LYS A 84 4.20 -9.70 -8.27
C LYS A 84 5.41 -9.75 -9.21
N LEU A 85 6.40 -8.86 -9.05
CA LEU A 85 7.57 -8.70 -9.92
C LEU A 85 7.22 -8.18 -11.34
N GLU A 86 6.03 -7.61 -11.52
CA GLU A 86 5.53 -7.04 -12.78
C GLU A 86 5.96 -5.57 -12.91
N TYR A 87 7.28 -5.32 -12.87
CA TYR A 87 7.86 -3.98 -12.64
C TYR A 87 7.49 -2.91 -13.68
N LEU A 88 7.44 -3.28 -14.96
CA LEU A 88 7.10 -2.35 -16.03
C LEU A 88 5.65 -1.86 -15.90
N GLU A 89 4.75 -2.74 -15.51
CA GLU A 89 3.35 -2.36 -15.28
C GLU A 89 3.19 -1.58 -13.98
N ALA A 90 3.89 -1.99 -12.92
CA ALA A 90 3.92 -1.28 -11.64
C ALA A 90 4.31 0.19 -11.82
N ILE A 91 5.35 0.48 -12.61
CA ILE A 91 5.77 1.87 -12.89
C ILE A 91 4.70 2.69 -13.56
N ARG A 92 3.96 2.13 -14.50
CA ARG A 92 2.88 2.87 -15.16
C ARG A 92 1.85 3.37 -14.14
N TYR A 93 1.47 2.52 -13.19
CA TYR A 93 0.54 2.88 -12.12
C TYR A 93 1.17 3.83 -11.09
N PHE A 94 2.46 3.63 -10.75
CA PHE A 94 3.18 4.53 -9.86
C PHE A 94 3.33 5.93 -10.44
N ASP A 95 3.72 6.08 -11.71
CA ASP A 95 3.85 7.36 -12.39
C ASP A 95 2.51 8.12 -12.35
N GLN A 96 1.40 7.45 -12.68
CA GLN A 96 0.07 8.05 -12.65
C GLN A 96 -0.36 8.46 -11.23
N GLY A 97 -0.14 7.59 -10.24
CA GLY A 97 -0.49 7.87 -8.84
C GLY A 97 0.35 9.01 -8.25
N LEU A 98 1.66 9.03 -8.52
CA LEU A 98 2.58 10.02 -7.99
C LEU A 98 2.34 11.43 -8.52
N GLN A 99 1.98 11.57 -9.80
CA GLN A 99 1.69 12.88 -10.41
C GLN A 99 0.69 13.69 -9.58
N THR A 100 -0.28 12.99 -9.00
CA THR A 100 -1.32 13.57 -8.16
C THR A 100 -0.90 13.55 -6.69
N ALA A 101 -0.38 12.42 -6.18
CA ALA A 101 -0.07 12.26 -4.76
C ALA A 101 0.94 13.30 -4.24
N LEU A 102 1.95 13.68 -5.05
CA LEU A 102 2.97 14.65 -4.63
C LEU A 102 2.45 16.08 -4.51
N GLN A 103 1.27 16.39 -5.05
CA GLN A 103 0.64 17.71 -4.92
C GLN A 103 -0.02 17.92 -3.55
N TYR A 104 -0.22 16.85 -2.79
CA TYR A 104 -0.83 16.89 -1.46
C TYR A 104 0.22 16.70 -0.36
N ASP A 105 -0.16 17.07 0.86
CA ASP A 105 0.56 16.65 2.06
C ASP A 105 0.39 15.15 2.25
N ILE A 106 1.49 14.43 2.08
CA ILE A 106 1.59 12.98 2.15
C ILE A 106 2.48 12.56 3.31
N PHE A 107 1.99 11.61 4.10
CA PHE A 107 2.79 10.94 5.11
C PHE A 107 3.65 9.85 4.47
N TYR A 108 4.77 9.55 5.09
CA TYR A 108 5.63 8.46 4.66
C TYR A 108 4.89 7.12 4.69
N THR A 109 5.09 6.34 3.64
CA THR A 109 4.69 4.93 3.55
C THR A 109 5.84 4.12 2.94
N GLU A 110 5.91 2.82 3.25
CA GLU A 110 6.94 1.94 2.66
C GLU A 110 6.80 1.82 1.13
N VAL A 111 5.61 2.07 0.58
CA VAL A 111 5.37 2.08 -0.88
C VAL A 111 6.33 3.03 -1.60
N TYR A 112 6.72 4.16 -1.01
CA TYR A 112 7.68 5.07 -1.67
C TYR A 112 9.06 4.44 -1.90
N LYS A 113 9.49 3.56 -0.98
CA LYS A 113 10.72 2.79 -1.16
C LYS A 113 10.56 1.80 -2.31
N ASP A 114 9.41 1.12 -2.38
CA ASP A 114 9.12 0.19 -3.47
C ASP A 114 9.07 0.88 -4.83
N ILE A 115 8.53 2.11 -4.91
CA ILE A 115 8.57 2.92 -6.13
C ILE A 115 10.00 3.26 -6.54
N ILE A 116 10.81 3.75 -5.61
CA ILE A 116 12.23 4.09 -5.87
C ILE A 116 12.97 2.85 -6.37
N GLN A 117 12.79 1.70 -5.72
CA GLN A 117 13.39 0.44 -6.15
C GLN A 117 12.90 0.01 -7.53
N CYS A 118 11.60 0.17 -7.81
CA CYS A 118 11.03 -0.15 -9.10
C CYS A 118 11.65 0.69 -10.24
N TYR A 119 11.82 2.01 -10.02
CA TYR A 119 12.55 2.85 -10.97
C TYR A 119 13.99 2.40 -11.20
N LEU A 120 14.71 1.99 -10.15
CA LEU A 120 16.07 1.46 -10.32
C LEU A 120 16.12 0.16 -11.12
N ILE A 121 15.21 -0.78 -10.84
CA ILE A 121 15.14 -2.08 -11.52
C ILE A 121 14.86 -1.92 -13.03
N THR A 122 14.14 -0.86 -13.40
CA THR A 122 13.72 -0.59 -14.78
C THR A 122 14.58 0.46 -15.50
N ASP A 123 15.77 0.74 -14.97
CA ASP A 123 16.74 1.70 -15.52
C ASP A 123 16.25 3.16 -15.60
N ASN A 124 15.27 3.53 -14.77
CA ASN A 124 14.75 4.89 -14.62
C ASN A 124 15.45 5.65 -13.48
N LYS A 125 16.80 5.61 -13.44
CA LYS A 125 17.59 6.14 -12.31
C LYS A 125 17.30 7.62 -11.99
N ASN A 126 17.11 8.46 -13.01
CA ASN A 126 16.84 9.88 -12.80
C ASN A 126 15.53 10.12 -12.05
N LYS A 127 14.47 9.39 -12.39
CA LYS A 127 13.19 9.45 -11.67
C LYS A 127 13.31 8.96 -10.23
N ALA A 128 14.11 7.91 -10.00
CA ALA A 128 14.39 7.41 -8.65
C ALA A 128 15.05 8.51 -7.78
N ILE A 129 16.07 9.19 -8.31
CA ILE A 129 16.78 10.28 -7.62
C ILE A 129 15.85 11.48 -7.38
N GLU A 130 15.06 11.87 -8.39
CA GLU A 130 14.12 12.98 -8.26
C GLU A 130 13.09 12.72 -7.16
N LEU A 131 12.45 11.55 -7.18
CA LEU A 131 11.49 11.15 -6.15
C LEU A 131 12.14 11.09 -4.78
N TYR A 132 13.31 10.46 -4.66
CA TYR A 132 14.04 10.36 -3.40
C TYR A 132 14.34 11.73 -2.78
N ASN A 133 14.85 12.67 -3.58
CA ASN A 133 15.15 14.02 -3.12
C ASN A 133 13.87 14.78 -2.74
N ASN A 134 12.79 14.64 -3.53
CA ASN A 134 11.50 15.27 -3.22
C ASN A 134 10.95 14.79 -1.87
N LEU A 135 11.01 13.48 -1.61
CA LEU A 135 10.51 12.89 -0.38
C LEU A 135 11.39 13.21 0.82
N LEU A 136 12.73 13.20 0.68
CA LEU A 136 13.62 13.60 1.76
C LEU A 136 13.47 15.06 2.17
N ALA A 137 13.22 15.97 1.22
CA ALA A 137 12.95 17.37 1.53
C ALA A 137 11.70 17.56 2.42
N ARG A 138 10.82 16.56 2.49
CA ARG A 138 9.62 16.56 3.35
C ARG A 138 9.84 15.96 4.74
N GLN A 139 11.09 15.66 5.12
CA GLN A 139 11.39 15.09 6.44
C GLN A 139 10.99 15.97 7.63
N ASP A 140 10.92 17.28 7.41
CA ASP A 140 10.47 18.23 8.44
C ASP A 140 8.96 18.11 8.68
N PHE A 141 8.20 17.74 7.65
CA PHE A 141 6.77 17.45 7.73
C PHE A 141 6.52 16.05 8.34
N ASP A 142 7.21 15.03 7.83
CA ASP A 142 7.17 13.67 8.40
C ASP A 142 8.58 13.10 8.55
N LYS A 143 9.03 13.00 9.80
CA LYS A 143 10.36 12.50 10.17
C LYS A 143 10.63 11.08 9.72
N ASN A 144 9.63 10.31 9.30
CA ASN A 144 9.84 8.97 8.76
C ASN A 144 10.47 8.98 7.36
N PHE A 145 10.41 10.10 6.61
CA PHE A 145 11.08 10.20 5.31
C PHE A 145 12.60 9.99 5.42
N LYS A 146 13.23 10.30 6.55
CA LYS A 146 14.66 10.01 6.80
C LYS A 146 15.01 8.52 6.65
N LYS A 147 14.03 7.60 6.73
CA LYS A 147 14.26 6.17 6.50
C LYS A 147 14.77 5.90 5.08
N LEU A 148 14.43 6.78 4.12
CA LEU A 148 14.87 6.67 2.74
C LEU A 148 16.39 6.83 2.62
N GLU A 149 17.07 7.58 3.50
CA GLU A 149 18.54 7.77 3.47
C GLU A 149 19.33 6.45 3.44
N LYS A 150 18.73 5.36 3.94
CA LYS A 150 19.31 4.01 3.92
C LYS A 150 19.44 3.43 2.52
N ILE A 151 18.70 3.93 1.53
CA ILE A 151 18.68 3.44 0.15
C ILE A 151 19.98 3.82 -0.59
N LYS A 152 20.63 4.94 -0.23
CA LYS A 152 21.88 5.45 -0.84
C LYS A 152 21.89 5.35 -2.38
N LEU A 153 21.15 6.24 -3.03
CA LEU A 153 21.06 6.35 -4.50
C LEU A 153 22.29 6.97 -5.18
#